data_AF-A0A5N5D7C9-F1
#
_entry.id   AF-A0A5N5D7C9-F1
#
_cell.length_a   1.000
_cell.length_b   1.000
_cell.length_c   1.000
_cell.angle_alpha   90.00
_cell.angle_beta   90.00
_cell.angle_gamma   90.00
#
_symmetry.space_group_name_H-M   'P 1'
#
loop_
_entity.id
_entity.type
_entity.pdbx_description
1 polymer ?
#
loop_
_entity_poly.entity_id
_entity_poly.type
_entity_poly.pdbx_seq_one_letter_code
_entity_poly.pdbx_strand_id
1 'polypeptide(L)'
;MRFLTAFLATLSTSAAVAVYAQAVAPIVASDHVTTPTKFTTALPTGDLPDPATFKAQNGTKWKIEYVGDLHFSGTLGTNGLGGDKCRSSVLGDKVIWNCGDMECAGDWRVCGFSMGPAFYGTNSVMVVNTTGIALVQDNDFATAWSGDPAPQAPQTAWGMDTSNVAAINDTHGIAYAWEIWRGAPDGSFVDRGNAVVAVTLGEMKPIATRVGPLLSGPDAVQMGLLAILRDGNHIYSYSMGGPSGIMVSRVAASDDALEAAKYEFLVAGESDSSMWKIPGSIPAPPSAEYGMQTANSNGKFGCNVYGSVFYSNYLRKYVIICTAYMHFTKMDGALDTGAMRIRSTLL
;
A
#
# COMPACT_ATOMS: atom_id res chain seq x y z
N MET A 1 -37.99 31.52 66.21
CA MET A 1 -36.52 31.59 66.25
C MET A 1 -35.98 30.82 65.05
N ARG A 2 -35.19 31.47 64.17
CA ARG A 2 -34.45 30.90 63.00
C ARG A 2 -33.38 29.90 63.50
N PHE A 3 -32.93 28.86 62.78
CA PHE A 3 -32.06 28.77 61.57
C PHE A 3 -32.06 27.28 61.10
N LEU A 4 -32.14 26.88 59.82
CA LEU A 4 -31.19 26.91 58.67
C LEU A 4 -30.05 25.85 58.70
N THR A 5 -30.06 24.88 57.76
CA THR A 5 -28.91 24.32 56.96
C THR A 5 -29.46 23.26 55.98
N ALA A 6 -29.57 23.51 54.66
CA ALA A 6 -28.60 23.32 53.56
C ALA A 6 -28.27 21.83 53.25
N PHE A 7 -28.83 21.26 52.18
CA PHE A 7 -28.30 21.12 50.79
C PHE A 7 -27.36 19.91 50.58
N LEU A 8 -27.79 18.92 49.79
CA LEU A 8 -27.03 18.36 48.66
C LEU A 8 -27.94 17.40 47.87
N ALA A 9 -28.23 17.79 46.63
CA ALA A 9 -28.89 16.97 45.63
C ALA A 9 -27.83 16.37 44.70
N THR A 10 -27.87 15.07 44.48
CA THR A 10 -27.15 14.39 43.39
C THR A 10 -28.18 13.77 42.46
N LEU A 11 -28.43 14.47 41.35
CA LEU A 11 -29.10 13.91 40.17
C LEU A 11 -28.10 13.01 39.44
N SER A 12 -28.36 11.71 39.42
CA SER A 12 -27.72 10.79 38.48
C SER A 12 -28.49 10.79 37.17
N THR A 13 -27.97 11.46 36.14
CA THR A 13 -28.40 11.24 34.76
C THR A 13 -27.55 10.14 34.15
N SER A 14 -28.13 8.96 34.03
CA SER A 14 -27.63 7.86 33.21
C SER A 14 -27.72 8.26 31.74
N ALA A 15 -26.58 8.59 31.14
CA ALA A 15 -26.47 8.73 29.69
C ALA A 15 -26.54 7.33 29.05
N ALA A 16 -27.62 7.09 28.31
CA ALA A 16 -27.74 5.92 27.45
C ALA A 16 -26.72 6.03 26.32
N VAL A 17 -25.73 5.14 26.31
CA VAL A 17 -24.83 4.95 25.18
C VAL A 17 -25.62 4.24 24.08
N ALA A 18 -26.03 4.99 23.07
CA ALA A 18 -26.60 4.43 21.85
C ALA A 18 -25.48 3.72 21.07
N VAL A 19 -25.43 2.40 21.21
CA VAL A 19 -24.60 1.53 20.37
C VAL A 19 -25.22 1.52 18.98
N TYR A 20 -24.64 2.29 18.06
CA TYR A 20 -24.89 2.12 16.63
C TYR A 20 -24.25 0.81 16.18
N ALA A 21 -25.01 -0.28 16.25
CA ALA A 21 -24.71 -1.48 15.49
C ALA A 21 -24.91 -1.16 14.01
N GLN A 22 -23.84 -0.79 13.31
CA GLN A 22 -23.84 -0.81 11.85
C GLN A 22 -23.96 -2.28 11.43
N ALA A 23 -25.12 -2.64 10.91
CA ALA A 23 -25.33 -3.91 10.24
C ALA A 23 -24.42 -3.94 9.01
N VAL A 24 -23.32 -4.70 9.10
CA VAL A 24 -22.55 -5.10 7.92
C VAL A 24 -23.51 -5.95 7.08
N ALA A 25 -24.02 -5.39 5.99
CA ALA A 25 -24.84 -6.14 5.06
C ALA A 25 -24.03 -7.35 4.57
N PRO A 26 -24.61 -8.56 4.53
CA PRO A 26 -23.94 -9.70 3.92
C PRO A 26 -23.63 -9.34 2.47
N ILE A 27 -22.36 -9.42 2.08
CA ILE A 27 -21.92 -9.31 0.69
C ILE A 27 -22.65 -10.43 -0.06
N VAL A 28 -23.67 -10.06 -0.82
CA VAL A 28 -24.34 -10.98 -1.72
C VAL A 28 -23.30 -11.41 -2.73
N ALA A 29 -22.97 -12.70 -2.72
CA ALA A 29 -22.12 -13.32 -3.72
C ALA A 29 -22.65 -12.93 -5.11
N SER A 30 -21.86 -12.14 -5.83
CA SER A 30 -22.18 -11.77 -7.20
C SER A 30 -22.00 -13.01 -8.06
N ASP A 31 -23.10 -13.71 -8.32
CA ASP A 31 -23.22 -14.72 -9.37
C ASP A 31 -23.16 -14.04 -10.75
N HIS A 32 -21.98 -13.54 -11.09
CA HIS A 32 -21.55 -13.29 -12.46
C HIS A 32 -20.05 -13.57 -12.57
N VAL A 33 -19.70 -14.84 -12.36
CA VAL A 33 -18.48 -15.40 -12.94
C VAL A 33 -18.73 -15.52 -14.45
N THR A 34 -18.51 -14.43 -15.18
CA THR A 34 -18.28 -14.54 -16.62
C THR A 34 -17.04 -15.39 -16.83
N THR A 35 -17.25 -16.55 -17.43
CA THR A 35 -16.23 -17.49 -17.89
C THR A 35 -15.10 -16.72 -18.60
N PRO A 36 -13.82 -17.07 -18.41
CA PRO A 36 -12.72 -16.25 -18.88
C PRO A 36 -12.83 -16.08 -20.40
N THR A 37 -12.93 -14.83 -20.87
CA THR A 37 -12.37 -14.51 -22.18
C THR A 37 -10.90 -14.89 -22.09
N LYS A 38 -10.54 -16.03 -22.67
CA LYS A 38 -9.15 -16.33 -23.05
C LYS A 38 -8.61 -15.05 -23.67
N PHE A 39 -7.54 -14.50 -23.10
CA PHE A 39 -6.72 -13.55 -23.84
C PHE A 39 -6.17 -14.31 -25.05
N THR A 40 -6.88 -14.23 -26.18
CA THR A 40 -6.47 -14.83 -27.46
C THR A 40 -5.45 -13.95 -28.18
N THR A 41 -5.20 -12.74 -27.70
CA THR A 41 -4.11 -11.91 -28.16
C THR A 41 -2.92 -12.12 -27.25
N ALA A 42 -1.84 -12.69 -27.78
CA ALA A 42 -0.53 -12.71 -27.15
C ALA A 42 -0.25 -11.32 -26.54
N LEU A 43 0.30 -11.30 -25.31
CA LEU A 43 0.78 -10.07 -24.69
C LEU A 43 1.62 -9.31 -25.72
N PRO A 44 1.39 -8.01 -25.94
CA PRO A 44 2.07 -7.31 -27.00
C PRO A 44 3.58 -7.38 -26.80
N THR A 45 4.26 -8.10 -27.67
CA THR A 45 5.71 -8.26 -27.63
C THR A 45 6.38 -7.13 -28.42
N GLY A 46 6.05 -5.87 -28.10
CA GLY A 46 6.79 -4.75 -28.69
C GLY A 46 8.30 -4.97 -28.48
N ASP A 47 9.08 -4.84 -29.54
CA ASP A 47 10.54 -4.93 -29.42
C ASP A 47 11.02 -3.75 -28.58
N LEU A 48 11.87 -4.05 -27.59
CA LEU A 48 12.52 -2.98 -26.84
C LEU A 48 13.48 -2.25 -27.78
N PRO A 49 13.51 -0.90 -27.77
CA PRO A 49 14.56 -0.18 -28.48
C PRO A 49 15.92 -0.61 -27.93
N ASP A 50 16.94 -0.64 -28.80
CA ASP A 50 18.31 -0.85 -28.33
C ASP A 50 18.72 0.28 -27.35
N PRO A 51 19.73 0.06 -26.48
CA PRO A 51 20.08 1.03 -25.45
C PRO A 51 20.42 2.43 -25.98
N ALA A 52 21.00 2.55 -27.17
CA ALA A 52 21.34 3.83 -27.77
C ALA A 52 20.09 4.56 -28.26
N THR A 53 19.19 3.84 -28.94
CA THR A 53 17.88 4.34 -29.35
C THR A 53 17.03 4.76 -28.15
N PHE A 54 16.96 3.91 -27.11
CA PHE A 54 16.25 4.23 -25.88
C PHE A 54 16.77 5.52 -25.24
N LYS A 55 18.10 5.68 -25.13
CA LYS A 55 18.73 6.89 -24.61
C LYS A 55 18.44 8.13 -25.44
N ALA A 56 18.50 8.03 -26.77
CA ALA A 56 18.24 9.14 -27.68
C ALA A 56 16.78 9.62 -27.63
N GLN A 57 15.86 8.77 -27.17
CA GLN A 57 14.44 9.07 -27.04
C GLN A 57 14.06 9.74 -25.71
N ASN A 58 15.02 9.95 -24.81
CA ASN A 58 14.81 10.76 -23.60
C ASN A 58 14.44 12.20 -23.98
N GLY A 59 13.37 12.73 -23.40
CA GLY A 59 12.79 14.04 -23.70
C GLY A 59 11.80 14.04 -24.87
N THR A 60 11.64 12.94 -25.61
CA THR A 60 10.69 12.85 -26.75
C THR A 60 9.68 11.72 -26.63
N LYS A 61 10.11 10.52 -26.21
CA LYS A 61 9.20 9.36 -25.97
C LYS A 61 9.02 9.05 -24.50
N TRP A 62 10.03 9.34 -23.70
CA TRP A 62 10.01 9.21 -22.25
C TRP A 62 10.86 10.30 -21.64
N LYS A 63 10.60 10.67 -20.39
CA LYS A 63 11.43 11.59 -19.62
C LYS A 63 11.26 11.25 -18.15
N ILE A 64 12.32 11.44 -17.37
CA ILE A 64 12.27 11.41 -15.91
C ILE A 64 12.60 12.83 -15.45
N GLU A 65 11.67 13.46 -14.74
CA GLU A 65 11.89 14.77 -14.16
C GLU A 65 11.29 14.86 -12.76
N TYR A 66 11.88 15.72 -11.94
CA TYR A 66 11.30 16.08 -10.66
C TYR A 66 10.18 17.10 -10.89
N VAL A 67 8.98 16.77 -10.45
CA VAL A 67 7.75 17.54 -10.70
C VAL A 67 7.28 18.36 -9.49
N GLY A 68 8.07 18.39 -8.43
CA GLY A 68 7.75 19.05 -7.16
C GLY A 68 7.61 18.07 -6.01
N ASP A 69 7.36 18.62 -4.81
CA ASP A 69 7.06 17.85 -3.61
C ASP A 69 5.55 17.60 -3.48
N LEU A 70 5.18 16.57 -2.72
CA LEU A 70 3.78 16.33 -2.38
C LEU A 70 3.30 17.40 -1.39
N HIS A 71 2.11 17.93 -1.64
CA HIS A 71 1.43 18.90 -0.79
C HIS A 71 0.12 18.32 -0.26
N PHE A 72 -0.24 18.71 0.96
CA PHE A 72 -1.51 18.37 1.61
C PHE A 72 -2.36 19.64 1.72
N SER A 73 -3.67 19.52 1.55
CA SER A 73 -4.59 20.67 1.63
C SER A 73 -5.15 20.92 3.05
N GLY A 74 -5.89 22.02 3.25
CA GLY A 74 -6.61 22.26 4.50
C GLY A 74 -5.72 22.45 5.74
N THR A 75 -6.29 22.15 6.91
CA THR A 75 -5.64 22.36 8.22
C THR A 75 -4.39 21.49 8.37
N LEU A 76 -4.47 20.21 8.00
CA LEU A 76 -3.32 19.30 8.09
C LEU A 76 -2.14 19.79 7.23
N GLY A 77 -2.40 20.23 6.00
CA GLY A 77 -1.37 20.84 5.16
C GLY A 77 -0.74 22.10 5.77
N THR A 78 -1.57 22.96 6.38
CA THR A 78 -1.10 24.18 7.07
C THR A 78 -0.23 23.86 8.28
N ASN A 79 -0.50 22.73 8.96
CA ASN A 79 0.30 22.23 10.07
C ASN A 79 1.57 21.52 9.61
N GLY A 80 1.88 21.50 8.32
CA GLY A 80 3.07 20.85 7.78
C GLY A 80 2.99 19.34 7.85
N LEU A 81 1.82 18.75 7.54
CA LEU A 81 1.69 17.31 7.36
C LEU A 81 2.70 16.82 6.32
N GLY A 82 3.48 15.82 6.70
CA GLY A 82 4.36 15.04 5.84
C GLY A 82 4.04 13.56 5.98
N GLY A 83 4.55 12.77 5.03
CA GLY A 83 4.44 11.33 5.12
C GLY A 83 5.55 10.64 4.34
N ASP A 84 5.84 9.40 4.73
CA ASP A 84 6.77 8.55 4.00
C ASP A 84 6.04 7.56 3.08
N LYS A 85 6.77 7.03 2.09
CA LYS A 85 6.33 5.92 1.22
C LYS A 85 4.98 6.14 0.51
N CYS A 86 4.59 7.40 0.29
CA CYS A 86 3.35 7.77 -0.37
C CYS A 86 3.28 7.24 -1.79
N ARG A 87 2.18 6.54 -2.08
CA ARG A 87 1.90 5.88 -3.36
C ARG A 87 0.49 6.21 -3.80
N SER A 88 0.35 6.50 -5.09
CA SER A 88 -0.95 6.77 -5.70
C SER A 88 -1.42 5.60 -6.55
N SER A 89 -2.74 5.51 -6.67
CA SER A 89 -3.44 4.53 -7.52
C SER A 89 -4.78 5.11 -7.95
N VAL A 90 -5.45 4.45 -8.88
CA VAL A 90 -6.79 4.81 -9.32
C VAL A 90 -7.76 3.69 -8.95
N LEU A 91 -8.88 4.06 -8.36
CA LEU A 91 -10.03 3.18 -8.09
C LEU A 91 -11.29 3.88 -8.59
N GLY A 92 -11.93 3.29 -9.60
CA GLY A 92 -13.02 3.97 -10.32
C GLY A 92 -12.56 5.28 -10.95
N ASP A 93 -13.25 6.38 -10.62
CA ASP A 93 -12.92 7.74 -11.06
C ASP A 93 -12.01 8.49 -10.08
N LYS A 94 -11.58 7.86 -8.97
CA LYS A 94 -10.83 8.51 -7.89
C LYS A 94 -9.35 8.14 -7.92
N VAL A 95 -8.51 9.14 -7.68
CA VAL A 95 -7.11 8.94 -7.29
C VAL A 95 -7.07 8.70 -5.79
N ILE A 96 -6.44 7.61 -5.36
CA ILE A 96 -6.23 7.28 -3.94
C ILE A 96 -4.74 7.44 -3.64
N TRP A 97 -4.45 8.18 -2.58
CA TRP A 97 -3.15 8.27 -1.94
C TRP A 97 -3.09 7.38 -0.71
N ASN A 98 -2.11 6.50 -0.70
CA ASN A 98 -1.73 5.68 0.43
C ASN A 98 -0.33 6.07 0.90
N CYS A 99 -0.22 6.54 2.13
CA CYS A 99 1.05 6.91 2.75
C CYS A 99 1.32 6.01 3.95
N GLY A 100 2.59 5.79 4.23
CA GLY A 100 3.03 5.11 5.44
C GLY A 100 2.90 6.03 6.64
N ASP A 101 4.00 6.18 7.37
CA ASP A 101 4.08 6.99 8.57
C ASP A 101 3.82 8.45 8.20
N MET A 102 2.87 9.08 8.91
CA MET A 102 2.53 10.49 8.70
C MET A 102 2.60 11.26 10.00
N GLU A 103 3.07 12.50 9.91
CA GLU A 103 3.25 13.39 11.04
C GLU A 103 3.18 14.85 10.61
N CYS A 104 2.87 15.75 11.54
CA CYS A 104 2.89 17.19 11.28
C CYS A 104 4.11 17.82 11.92
N ALA A 105 4.81 18.67 11.16
CA ALA A 105 5.95 19.43 11.64
C ALA A 105 7.05 18.57 12.31
N GLY A 106 7.21 17.31 11.89
CA GLY A 106 8.20 16.38 12.45
C GLY A 106 7.83 15.78 13.81
N ASP A 107 6.56 15.89 14.24
CA ASP A 107 6.07 15.30 15.49
C ASP A 107 4.71 14.62 15.28
N TRP A 108 4.71 13.29 15.32
CA TRP A 108 3.52 12.45 15.24
C TRP A 108 2.45 12.79 16.29
N ARG A 109 2.82 13.44 17.41
CA ARG A 109 1.87 13.86 18.45
C ARG A 109 1.03 15.06 18.05
N VAL A 110 1.46 15.84 17.05
CA VAL A 110 0.82 17.12 16.67
C VAL A 110 -0.47 16.89 15.91
N CYS A 111 -0.47 15.96 14.96
CA CYS A 111 -1.67 15.67 14.19
C CYS A 111 -1.97 14.18 14.08
N GLY A 112 -1.22 13.31 14.75
CA GLY A 112 -1.46 11.87 14.76
C GLY A 112 -0.55 11.10 13.82
N PHE A 113 -0.79 9.79 13.77
CA PHE A 113 -0.02 8.82 13.02
C PHE A 113 -0.98 7.97 12.17
N SER A 114 -0.65 7.80 10.89
CA SER A 114 -1.43 7.04 9.90
C SER A 114 -0.68 5.81 9.46
N MET A 115 -1.40 4.74 9.12
CA MET A 115 -0.84 3.60 8.41
C MET A 115 -1.87 3.02 7.43
N GLY A 116 -1.86 3.45 6.18
CA GLY A 116 -2.70 2.87 5.14
C GLY A 116 -3.43 3.87 4.24
N PRO A 117 -4.25 3.35 3.29
CA PRO A 117 -4.92 4.15 2.27
C PRO A 117 -5.82 5.19 2.91
N ALA A 118 -5.70 6.43 2.47
CA ALA A 118 -6.05 7.53 3.35
C ALA A 118 -6.80 8.66 2.68
N PHE A 119 -6.34 9.07 1.50
CA PHE A 119 -6.76 10.36 0.97
C PHE A 119 -7.14 10.25 -0.49
N TYR A 120 -8.05 11.11 -0.90
CA TYR A 120 -8.24 11.36 -2.32
C TYR A 120 -7.14 12.29 -2.85
N GLY A 121 -6.76 12.07 -4.10
CA GLY A 121 -6.03 13.07 -4.86
C GLY A 121 -6.94 14.24 -5.24
N THR A 122 -6.32 15.31 -5.71
CA THR A 122 -7.02 16.38 -6.41
C THR A 122 -6.81 16.24 -7.93
N ASN A 123 -7.19 17.27 -8.70
CA ASN A 123 -6.83 17.37 -10.11
C ASN A 123 -5.31 17.53 -10.34
N SER A 124 -4.55 17.84 -9.29
CA SER A 124 -3.09 17.78 -9.29
C SER A 124 -2.64 16.50 -8.61
N VAL A 125 -1.84 15.69 -9.30
CA VAL A 125 -1.19 14.51 -8.70
C VAL A 125 -0.28 14.91 -7.53
N MET A 126 0.22 16.15 -7.49
CA MET A 126 1.10 16.61 -6.41
C MET A 126 0.32 17.13 -5.18
N VAL A 127 -1.01 17.15 -5.21
CA VAL A 127 -1.82 17.64 -4.09
C VAL A 127 -2.76 16.55 -3.61
N VAL A 128 -2.55 16.16 -2.35
CA VAL A 128 -3.38 15.22 -1.58
C VAL A 128 -4.48 16.01 -0.87
N ASN A 129 -5.74 15.60 -1.07
CA ASN A 129 -6.88 16.27 -0.46
C ASN A 129 -7.07 15.81 0.99
N THR A 130 -6.74 16.71 1.91
CA THR A 130 -6.94 16.55 3.35
C THR A 130 -7.93 17.59 3.90
N THR A 131 -8.70 18.23 3.02
CA THR A 131 -9.67 19.26 3.38
C THR A 131 -10.79 18.67 4.22
N GLY A 132 -11.11 19.30 5.35
CA GLY A 132 -12.13 18.81 6.27
C GLY A 132 -11.65 17.74 7.26
N ILE A 133 -10.37 17.38 7.21
CA ILE A 133 -9.73 16.49 8.19
C ILE A 133 -8.93 17.36 9.17
N ALA A 134 -9.26 17.29 10.46
CA ALA A 134 -8.61 18.09 11.49
C ALA A 134 -7.37 17.40 12.07
N LEU A 135 -7.48 16.09 12.34
CA LEU A 135 -6.40 15.24 12.80
C LEU A 135 -6.26 14.03 11.87
N VAL A 136 -5.03 13.55 11.69
CA VAL A 136 -4.71 12.36 10.90
C VAL A 136 -5.59 11.21 11.37
N GLN A 137 -5.68 10.93 12.68
CA GLN A 137 -6.53 9.86 13.22
C GLN A 137 -8.04 10.00 12.97
N ASP A 138 -8.53 11.16 12.55
CA ASP A 138 -9.94 11.34 12.15
C ASP A 138 -10.20 10.72 10.77
N ASN A 139 -9.13 10.31 10.09
CA ASN A 139 -9.19 9.56 8.86
C ASN A 139 -9.34 8.06 9.21
N ASP A 140 -10.23 7.36 8.51
CA ASP A 140 -10.56 5.96 8.84
C ASP A 140 -9.48 5.04 8.25
N PHE A 141 -8.26 5.15 8.75
CA PHE A 141 -7.16 4.29 8.33
C PHE A 141 -7.42 2.85 8.73
N ALA A 142 -6.71 1.95 8.05
CA ALA A 142 -6.70 0.56 8.45
C ALA A 142 -6.19 0.43 9.90
N THR A 143 -7.00 -0.20 10.75
CA THR A 143 -6.61 -0.61 12.10
C THR A 143 -6.18 -2.07 12.08
N ALA A 144 -5.55 -2.52 13.18
CA ALA A 144 -5.35 -3.95 13.42
C ALA A 144 -6.70 -4.69 13.37
N TRP A 145 -6.68 -5.96 12.99
CA TRP A 145 -7.86 -6.80 13.02
C TRP A 145 -8.21 -7.12 14.47
N SER A 146 -9.50 -7.19 14.78
CA SER A 146 -9.96 -7.37 16.17
C SER A 146 -9.49 -8.68 16.81
N GLY A 147 -9.09 -9.67 16.00
CA GLY A 147 -8.53 -10.94 16.47
C GLY A 147 -7.00 -10.93 16.63
N ASP A 148 -6.32 -9.84 16.29
CA ASP A 148 -4.87 -9.76 16.41
C ASP A 148 -4.44 -9.62 17.88
N PRO A 149 -3.34 -10.28 18.29
CA PRO A 149 -2.81 -10.13 19.65
C PRO A 149 -2.24 -8.73 19.86
N ALA A 150 -2.57 -8.06 20.96
CA ALA A 150 -2.02 -6.74 21.26
C ALA A 150 -0.48 -6.73 21.27
N PRO A 151 0.17 -5.58 20.94
CA PRO A 151 1.62 -5.45 21.00
C PRO A 151 2.16 -5.83 22.38
N GLN A 152 3.25 -6.58 22.39
CA GLN A 152 3.93 -7.00 23.61
C GLN A 152 5.10 -6.08 23.92
N ALA A 153 5.35 -5.83 25.21
CA ALA A 153 6.48 -5.02 25.64
C ALA A 153 7.82 -5.59 25.08
N PRO A 154 8.76 -4.73 24.65
CA PRO A 154 8.75 -3.26 24.80
C PRO A 154 7.93 -2.50 23.76
N GLN A 155 7.33 -3.17 22.77
CA GLN A 155 6.51 -2.53 21.74
C GLN A 155 5.19 -2.06 22.34
N THR A 156 4.72 -0.90 21.87
CA THR A 156 3.56 -0.19 22.44
C THR A 156 2.47 0.08 21.42
N ALA A 157 2.78 -0.08 20.12
CA ALA A 157 1.89 0.28 19.04
C ALA A 157 1.95 -0.70 17.87
N TRP A 158 0.88 -0.69 17.08
CA TRP A 158 0.83 -1.33 15.77
C TRP A 158 1.50 -0.48 14.70
N GLY A 159 1.87 -1.15 13.61
CA GLY A 159 2.69 -0.68 12.51
C GLY A 159 2.23 -1.32 11.20
N MET A 160 2.18 -0.59 10.08
CA MET A 160 1.96 -1.18 8.75
C MET A 160 2.72 -0.44 7.66
N ASP A 161 3.52 -1.16 6.87
CA ASP A 161 3.96 -0.70 5.55
C ASP A 161 2.94 -1.17 4.52
N THR A 162 2.47 -0.30 3.62
CA THR A 162 1.35 -0.65 2.73
C THR A 162 1.65 -0.41 1.26
N SER A 163 1.15 -1.26 0.37
CA SER A 163 1.25 -1.07 -1.08
C SER A 163 0.35 0.06 -1.59
N ASN A 164 0.42 0.41 -2.88
CA ASN A 164 -0.69 1.13 -3.52
C ASN A 164 -1.99 0.30 -3.50
N VAL A 165 -3.11 0.85 -3.97
CA VAL A 165 -4.38 0.11 -4.10
C VAL A 165 -4.49 -0.52 -5.50
N ALA A 166 -4.94 -1.78 -5.55
CA ALA A 166 -5.35 -2.45 -6.79
C ALA A 166 -6.86 -2.69 -6.75
N ALA A 167 -7.54 -2.35 -7.85
CA ALA A 167 -8.99 -2.46 -7.93
C ALA A 167 -9.48 -3.91 -7.98
N ILE A 168 -10.51 -4.28 -7.21
CA ILE A 168 -11.35 -5.48 -7.41
C ILE A 168 -12.53 -5.16 -8.33
N ASN A 169 -13.05 -3.94 -8.26
CA ASN A 169 -14.02 -3.38 -9.21
C ASN A 169 -13.94 -1.83 -9.15
N ASP A 170 -14.91 -1.12 -9.70
CA ASP A 170 -14.87 0.35 -9.77
C ASP A 170 -15.01 1.05 -8.40
N THR A 171 -15.47 0.33 -7.37
CA THR A 171 -15.74 0.91 -6.03
C THR A 171 -14.96 0.24 -4.91
N HIS A 172 -14.36 -0.93 -5.17
CA HIS A 172 -13.62 -1.74 -4.20
C HIS A 172 -12.22 -2.05 -4.73
N GLY A 173 -11.23 -1.97 -3.86
CA GLY A 173 -9.87 -2.41 -4.12
C GLY A 173 -9.24 -3.01 -2.88
N ILE A 174 -7.98 -3.41 -3.01
CA ILE A 174 -7.17 -3.89 -1.89
C ILE A 174 -5.81 -3.22 -1.88
N ALA A 175 -5.22 -3.11 -0.70
CA ALA A 175 -3.79 -2.92 -0.51
C ALA A 175 -3.24 -4.08 0.31
N TYR A 176 -2.02 -4.52 -0.01
CA TYR A 176 -1.27 -5.37 0.90
C TYR A 176 -0.61 -4.51 1.96
N ALA A 177 -0.55 -5.04 3.17
CA ALA A 177 0.13 -4.44 4.29
C ALA A 177 1.12 -5.44 4.89
N TRP A 178 2.26 -4.96 5.33
CA TRP A 178 3.18 -5.69 6.20
C TRP A 178 3.04 -5.15 7.61
N GLU A 179 2.44 -5.95 8.47
CA GLU A 179 2.20 -5.58 9.87
C GLU A 179 3.47 -5.72 10.70
N ILE A 180 3.71 -4.73 11.55
CA ILE A 180 4.79 -4.71 12.53
C ILE A 180 4.28 -4.23 13.90
N TRP A 181 4.89 -4.70 14.99
CA TRP A 181 4.78 -4.03 16.29
C TRP A 181 5.93 -3.05 16.44
N ARG A 182 5.66 -1.84 16.93
CA ARG A 182 6.65 -0.76 17.05
C ARG A 182 6.47 0.06 18.33
N GLY A 183 7.26 1.12 18.47
CA GLY A 183 7.18 2.04 19.61
C GLY A 183 7.96 1.57 20.84
N ALA A 184 8.96 0.69 20.65
CA ALA A 184 9.93 0.39 21.69
C ALA A 184 10.84 1.60 21.95
N PRO A 185 11.31 1.83 23.20
CA PRO A 185 12.16 2.98 23.54
C PRO A 185 13.48 3.05 22.76
N ASP A 186 13.97 1.92 22.26
CA ASP A 186 15.19 1.81 21.45
C ASP A 186 14.93 1.95 19.94
N GLY A 187 13.69 2.20 19.53
CA GLY A 187 13.27 2.28 18.14
C GLY A 187 13.13 0.93 17.45
N SER A 188 13.27 -0.20 18.17
CA SER A 188 13.09 -1.53 17.60
C SER A 188 11.63 -1.81 17.23
N PHE A 189 11.45 -2.70 16.26
CA PHE A 189 10.17 -3.20 15.81
C PHE A 189 10.20 -4.72 15.66
N VAL A 190 9.02 -5.34 15.62
CA VAL A 190 8.84 -6.78 15.44
C VAL A 190 7.93 -7.02 14.25
N ASP A 191 8.44 -7.67 13.22
CA ASP A 191 7.63 -8.08 12.07
C ASP A 191 6.55 -9.09 12.48
N ARG A 192 5.35 -8.94 11.92
CA ARG A 192 4.20 -9.81 12.19
C ARG A 192 3.78 -10.61 10.97
N GLY A 193 3.75 -9.98 9.80
CA GLY A 193 3.48 -10.67 8.54
C GLY A 193 2.57 -9.90 7.59
N ASN A 194 2.05 -10.60 6.58
CA ASN A 194 1.23 -10.00 5.52
C ASN A 194 -0.24 -9.87 5.95
N ALA A 195 -0.83 -8.73 5.66
CA ALA A 195 -2.25 -8.46 5.82
C ALA A 195 -2.85 -7.91 4.51
N VAL A 196 -4.17 -7.95 4.43
CA VAL A 196 -4.94 -7.32 3.34
C VAL A 196 -5.85 -6.25 3.92
N VAL A 197 -5.81 -5.07 3.32
CA VAL A 197 -6.70 -3.96 3.60
C VAL A 197 -7.67 -3.85 2.43
N ALA A 198 -8.96 -4.06 2.69
CA ALA A 198 -10.01 -3.72 1.75
C ALA A 198 -10.19 -2.20 1.73
N VAL A 199 -10.33 -1.65 0.54
CA VAL A 199 -10.51 -0.21 0.29
C VAL A 199 -11.80 -0.01 -0.47
N THR A 200 -12.70 0.82 0.08
CA THR A 200 -13.92 1.23 -0.62
C THR A 200 -13.96 2.74 -0.80
N LEU A 201 -14.68 3.20 -1.81
CA LEU A 201 -14.88 4.62 -2.05
C LEU A 201 -15.94 5.19 -1.09
N GLY A 202 -15.54 6.06 -0.17
CA GLY A 202 -16.45 6.88 0.62
C GLY A 202 -16.74 8.22 -0.04
N GLU A 203 -17.65 9.00 0.54
CA GLU A 203 -18.05 10.30 -0.03
C GLU A 203 -16.91 11.33 0.02
N MET A 204 -16.21 11.40 1.16
CA MET A 204 -15.18 12.42 1.42
C MET A 204 -13.76 11.85 1.44
N LYS A 205 -13.62 10.57 1.74
CA LYS A 205 -12.35 9.84 1.89
C LYS A 205 -12.53 8.37 1.52
N PRO A 206 -11.46 7.66 1.08
CA PRO A 206 -11.46 6.21 1.04
C PRO A 206 -11.74 5.63 2.44
N ILE A 207 -12.41 4.49 2.49
CA ILE A 207 -12.59 3.70 3.71
C ILE A 207 -11.64 2.51 3.61
N ALA A 208 -10.68 2.44 4.52
CA ALA A 208 -9.70 1.36 4.56
C ALA A 208 -9.98 0.45 5.77
N THR A 209 -10.18 -0.83 5.54
CA THR A 209 -10.48 -1.79 6.60
C THR A 209 -9.66 -3.05 6.41
N ARG A 210 -8.88 -3.43 7.43
CA ARG A 210 -8.24 -4.74 7.44
C ARG A 210 -9.29 -5.83 7.56
N VAL A 211 -9.24 -6.80 6.65
CA VAL A 211 -10.20 -7.91 6.63
C VAL A 211 -9.50 -9.21 6.98
N GLY A 212 -9.87 -9.77 8.14
CA GLY A 212 -9.41 -11.08 8.57
C GLY A 212 -7.99 -11.12 9.19
N PRO A 213 -7.52 -12.33 9.51
CA PRO A 213 -6.19 -12.56 10.06
C PRO A 213 -5.09 -12.26 9.02
N LEU A 214 -3.84 -12.29 9.48
CA LEU A 214 -2.68 -12.23 8.59
C LEU A 214 -2.72 -13.38 7.56
N LEU A 215 -2.40 -13.07 6.29
CA LEU A 215 -2.18 -14.05 5.22
C LEU A 215 -0.99 -14.98 5.53
N SER A 216 0.01 -14.46 6.24
CA SER A 216 1.21 -15.21 6.59
C SER A 216 1.92 -14.59 7.79
N GLY A 217 2.83 -15.34 8.41
CA GLY A 217 3.71 -14.85 9.48
C GLY A 217 4.90 -14.03 8.96
N PRO A 218 5.84 -13.68 9.88
CA PRO A 218 6.98 -12.81 9.58
C PRO A 218 8.07 -13.49 8.75
N ASP A 219 8.09 -14.82 8.69
CA ASP A 219 9.06 -15.58 7.89
C ASP A 219 8.71 -15.63 6.39
N ALA A 220 7.57 -15.03 5.99
CA ALA A 220 7.10 -15.01 4.62
C ALA A 220 7.56 -13.75 3.86
N VAL A 221 7.48 -13.77 2.53
CA VAL A 221 7.84 -12.62 1.71
C VAL A 221 6.86 -11.47 1.92
N GLN A 222 7.36 -10.23 2.02
CA GLN A 222 6.50 -9.03 2.14
C GLN A 222 5.75 -8.79 0.82
N MET A 223 4.45 -9.08 0.81
CA MET A 223 3.63 -9.11 -0.39
C MET A 223 3.36 -7.71 -0.94
N GLY A 224 3.65 -7.50 -2.22
CA GLY A 224 3.25 -6.31 -2.97
C GLY A 224 3.84 -4.98 -2.49
N LEU A 225 4.77 -4.98 -1.53
CA LEU A 225 5.40 -3.73 -1.08
C LEU A 225 6.23 -3.07 -2.18
N LEU A 226 6.82 -3.84 -3.10
CA LEU A 226 7.49 -3.27 -4.27
C LEU A 226 6.46 -2.62 -5.18
N ALA A 227 5.43 -3.35 -5.58
CA ALA A 227 4.29 -2.81 -6.31
C ALA A 227 3.11 -3.79 -6.33
N ILE A 228 1.90 -3.26 -6.55
CA ILE A 228 0.75 -4.06 -7.01
C ILE A 228 0.06 -3.43 -8.21
N LEU A 229 -0.51 -4.26 -9.06
CA LEU A 229 -1.29 -3.84 -10.22
C LEU A 229 -2.35 -4.88 -10.54
N ARG A 230 -3.56 -4.41 -10.82
CA ARG A 230 -4.55 -5.24 -11.49
C ARG A 230 -4.29 -5.29 -12.99
N ASP A 231 -4.31 -6.50 -13.53
CA ASP A 231 -4.40 -6.74 -14.97
C ASP A 231 -5.41 -7.84 -15.27
N GLY A 232 -6.42 -7.51 -16.07
CA GLY A 232 -7.57 -8.38 -16.31
C GLY A 232 -8.28 -8.81 -15.02
N ASN A 233 -8.36 -10.12 -14.80
CA ASN A 233 -9.04 -10.73 -13.66
C ASN A 233 -8.10 -11.04 -12.49
N HIS A 234 -6.86 -10.55 -12.50
CA HIS A 234 -5.90 -10.82 -11.45
C HIS A 234 -5.29 -9.55 -10.88
N ILE A 235 -4.96 -9.61 -9.60
CA ILE A 235 -4.09 -8.65 -8.92
C ILE A 235 -2.72 -9.28 -8.84
N TYR A 236 -1.74 -8.66 -9.49
CA TYR A 236 -0.34 -9.05 -9.44
C TYR A 236 0.34 -8.31 -8.31
N SER A 237 1.10 -9.05 -7.50
CA SER A 237 1.95 -8.49 -6.46
C SER A 237 3.42 -8.76 -6.77
N TYR A 238 4.23 -7.72 -6.65
CA TYR A 238 5.66 -7.76 -6.84
C TYR A 238 6.32 -7.57 -5.48
N SER A 239 7.24 -8.47 -5.14
CA SER A 239 7.85 -8.56 -3.83
C SER A 239 9.34 -8.83 -3.94
N MET A 240 10.12 -8.33 -2.99
CA MET A 240 11.55 -8.62 -2.94
C MET A 240 11.81 -10.07 -2.56
N GLY A 241 12.63 -10.78 -3.34
CA GLY A 241 12.96 -12.18 -3.07
C GLY A 241 13.20 -12.99 -4.35
N GLY A 242 13.39 -14.29 -4.23
CA GLY A 242 13.53 -15.14 -5.42
C GLY A 242 14.92 -15.14 -6.05
N PRO A 243 15.19 -16.01 -7.03
CA PRO A 243 16.47 -16.08 -7.74
C PRO A 243 16.84 -14.79 -8.49
N SER A 244 15.84 -14.10 -9.04
CA SER A 244 16.00 -12.85 -9.78
C SER A 244 15.95 -11.59 -8.90
N GLY A 245 15.71 -11.73 -7.59
CA GLY A 245 15.54 -10.60 -6.68
C GLY A 245 14.12 -10.02 -6.62
N ILE A 246 13.22 -10.44 -7.51
CA ILE A 246 11.78 -10.16 -7.42
C ILE A 246 10.97 -11.46 -7.53
N MET A 247 10.10 -11.70 -6.55
CA MET A 247 9.01 -12.66 -6.62
C MET A 247 7.74 -12.00 -7.16
N VAL A 248 7.01 -12.73 -7.99
CA VAL A 248 5.69 -12.31 -8.48
C VAL A 248 4.67 -13.31 -8.01
N SER A 249 3.60 -12.82 -7.40
CA SER A 249 2.39 -13.60 -7.20
C SER A 249 1.23 -12.94 -7.91
N ARG A 250 0.16 -13.72 -8.09
CA ARG A 250 -1.12 -13.21 -8.50
C ARG A 250 -2.24 -13.92 -7.75
N VAL A 251 -3.37 -13.24 -7.66
CA VAL A 251 -4.62 -13.77 -7.13
C VAL A 251 -5.77 -13.22 -7.96
N ALA A 252 -6.90 -13.94 -8.01
CA ALA A 252 -8.08 -13.41 -8.66
C ALA A 252 -8.47 -12.06 -8.04
N ALA A 253 -8.86 -11.09 -8.86
CA ALA A 253 -9.32 -9.77 -8.44
C ALA A 253 -10.72 -9.86 -7.82
N SER A 254 -10.79 -10.46 -6.65
CA SER A 254 -12.00 -10.81 -5.88
C SER A 254 -11.62 -11.04 -4.41
N ASP A 255 -12.56 -11.55 -3.62
CA ASP A 255 -12.34 -11.90 -2.21
C ASP A 255 -11.30 -13.02 -2.03
N ASP A 256 -10.94 -13.76 -3.09
CA ASP A 256 -9.81 -14.72 -3.06
C ASP A 256 -8.50 -14.06 -2.58
N ALA A 257 -8.35 -12.75 -2.74
CA ALA A 257 -7.19 -12.02 -2.23
C ALA A 257 -7.05 -12.09 -0.69
N LEU A 258 -8.12 -12.41 0.03
CA LEU A 258 -8.13 -12.55 1.49
C LEU A 258 -7.64 -13.92 1.97
N GLU A 259 -7.35 -14.85 1.04
CA GLU A 259 -7.01 -16.23 1.36
C GLU A 259 -5.63 -16.60 0.83
N ALA A 260 -4.67 -16.84 1.72
CA ALA A 260 -3.28 -17.15 1.36
C ALA A 260 -3.15 -18.37 0.43
N ALA A 261 -4.04 -19.36 0.55
CA ALA A 261 -4.04 -20.57 -0.26
C ALA A 261 -4.50 -20.35 -1.72
N LYS A 262 -5.04 -19.17 -2.06
CA LYS A 262 -5.50 -18.82 -3.42
C LYS A 262 -4.42 -18.19 -4.27
N TYR A 263 -3.29 -17.83 -3.68
CA TYR A 263 -2.22 -17.16 -4.40
C TYR A 263 -1.46 -18.15 -5.27
N GLU A 264 -1.25 -17.74 -6.52
CA GLU A 264 -0.34 -18.38 -7.45
C GLU A 264 0.98 -17.59 -7.48
N PHE A 265 2.10 -18.28 -7.51
CA PHE A 265 3.43 -17.69 -7.63
C PHE A 265 4.08 -18.09 -8.95
N LEU A 266 4.79 -17.13 -9.54
CA LEU A 266 5.53 -17.33 -10.77
C LEU A 266 6.76 -18.20 -10.50
N VAL A 267 6.82 -19.37 -11.12
CA VAL A 267 7.92 -20.32 -11.02
C VAL A 267 9.12 -19.82 -11.85
N ALA A 268 10.28 -19.76 -11.22
CA ALA A 268 11.50 -19.28 -11.84
C ALA A 268 11.95 -20.24 -12.97
N GLY A 269 12.19 -19.67 -14.16
CA GLY A 269 12.69 -20.42 -15.32
C GLY A 269 11.61 -21.12 -16.16
N GLU A 270 10.33 -21.10 -15.74
CA GLU A 270 9.22 -21.71 -16.50
C GLU A 270 8.48 -20.67 -17.33
N SER A 271 8.35 -20.89 -18.65
CA SER A 271 7.79 -19.93 -19.62
C SER A 271 6.46 -20.38 -20.25
N ASP A 272 5.86 -21.47 -19.78
CA ASP A 272 4.61 -22.00 -20.30
C ASP A 272 3.45 -21.96 -19.27
N SER A 273 2.35 -22.66 -19.56
CA SER A 273 1.17 -22.73 -18.69
C SER A 273 1.43 -23.22 -17.25
N SER A 274 2.53 -23.94 -16.99
CA SER A 274 2.90 -24.37 -15.62
C SER A 274 3.56 -23.28 -14.79
N MET A 275 3.89 -22.13 -15.39
CA MET A 275 4.63 -21.05 -14.73
C MET A 275 3.95 -20.50 -13.47
N TRP A 276 2.64 -20.75 -13.27
CA TRP A 276 1.90 -20.32 -12.09
C TRP A 276 1.57 -21.53 -11.22
N LYS A 277 2.07 -21.51 -9.98
CA LYS A 277 1.88 -22.59 -9.02
C LYS A 277 1.28 -22.09 -7.72
N ILE A 278 0.34 -22.84 -7.16
CA ILE A 278 -0.21 -22.59 -5.82
C ILE A 278 0.69 -23.31 -4.80
N PRO A 279 1.46 -22.59 -3.97
CA PRO A 279 2.29 -23.21 -2.92
C PRO A 279 1.49 -23.71 -1.72
N GLY A 280 0.24 -23.26 -1.55
CA GLY A 280 -0.60 -23.52 -0.36
C GLY A 280 -0.37 -22.54 0.80
N SER A 281 0.76 -21.82 0.80
CA SER A 281 1.08 -20.73 1.73
C SER A 281 1.98 -19.69 1.08
N ILE A 282 1.98 -18.45 1.57
CA ILE A 282 2.91 -17.42 1.09
C ILE A 282 4.36 -17.87 1.37
N PRO A 283 5.24 -17.97 0.34
CA PRO A 283 6.59 -18.49 0.52
C PRO A 283 7.50 -17.58 1.34
N ALA A 284 8.52 -18.17 1.98
CA ALA A 284 9.59 -17.45 2.65
C ALA A 284 10.63 -16.87 1.66
N PRO A 285 11.26 -15.71 1.96
CA PRO A 285 12.43 -15.24 1.26
C PRO A 285 13.71 -15.77 1.95
N PRO A 286 14.73 -16.24 1.20
CA PRO A 286 14.75 -16.42 -0.25
C PRO A 286 14.06 -17.73 -0.66
N SER A 287 13.13 -17.65 -1.61
CA SER A 287 12.69 -18.85 -2.34
C SER A 287 13.59 -19.05 -3.55
N ALA A 288 14.11 -20.26 -3.77
CA ALA A 288 14.80 -20.59 -5.03
C ALA A 288 13.81 -20.95 -6.16
N GLU A 289 12.56 -21.21 -5.81
CA GLU A 289 11.54 -21.74 -6.72
C GLU A 289 10.78 -20.63 -7.45
N TYR A 290 10.50 -19.51 -6.77
CA TYR A 290 9.64 -18.46 -7.30
C TYR A 290 10.43 -17.20 -7.64
N GLY A 291 10.19 -16.62 -8.82
CA GLY A 291 10.86 -15.40 -9.25
C GLY A 291 10.53 -14.98 -10.67
N MET A 292 10.75 -13.69 -10.95
CA MET A 292 10.69 -13.15 -12.31
C MET A 292 11.74 -13.82 -13.22
N GLN A 293 11.37 -14.00 -14.48
CA GLN A 293 12.34 -14.34 -15.52
C GLN A 293 13.15 -13.11 -15.92
N THR A 294 14.42 -13.35 -16.25
CA THR A 294 15.35 -12.32 -16.73
C THR A 294 15.88 -12.72 -18.10
N ALA A 295 16.18 -11.73 -18.94
CA ALA A 295 16.73 -11.98 -20.28
C ALA A 295 18.11 -12.67 -20.23
N ASN A 296 18.83 -12.52 -19.10
CA ASN A 296 20.07 -13.21 -18.81
C ASN A 296 19.79 -14.23 -17.71
N SER A 297 20.15 -15.50 -17.87
CA SER A 297 19.80 -16.58 -16.91
C SER A 297 20.27 -16.33 -15.47
N ASN A 298 21.30 -15.51 -15.27
CA ASN A 298 21.83 -15.10 -13.96
C ASN A 298 21.50 -13.64 -13.59
N GLY A 299 20.63 -12.99 -14.36
CA GLY A 299 20.24 -11.61 -14.15
C GLY A 299 19.46 -11.46 -12.85
N LYS A 300 19.75 -10.38 -12.13
CA LYS A 300 19.02 -9.98 -10.92
C LYS A 300 18.56 -8.53 -11.03
N PHE A 301 17.38 -8.25 -10.54
CA PHE A 301 16.85 -6.90 -10.41
C PHE A 301 17.45 -6.22 -9.17
N GLY A 302 17.96 -5.00 -9.33
CA GLY A 302 18.54 -4.20 -8.25
C GLY A 302 17.51 -3.34 -7.51
N CYS A 303 16.33 -3.89 -7.24
CA CYS A 303 15.23 -3.14 -6.63
C CYS A 303 15.35 -3.14 -5.11
N ASN A 304 14.82 -2.09 -4.47
CA ASN A 304 14.57 -2.11 -3.03
C ASN A 304 13.09 -2.42 -2.76
N VAL A 305 12.70 -2.38 -1.49
CA VAL A 305 11.34 -2.72 -1.02
C VAL A 305 10.23 -1.92 -1.70
N TYR A 306 10.51 -0.74 -2.28
CA TYR A 306 9.50 0.16 -2.84
C TYR A 306 9.73 0.49 -4.32
N GLY A 307 8.63 0.64 -5.06
CA GLY A 307 8.66 0.93 -6.49
C GLY A 307 7.28 1.23 -7.05
N SER A 308 7.12 1.04 -8.35
CA SER A 308 5.86 1.18 -9.06
C SER A 308 5.86 0.29 -10.29
N VAL A 309 4.68 -0.15 -10.71
CA VAL A 309 4.51 -0.91 -11.95
C VAL A 309 3.37 -0.30 -12.76
N PHE A 310 3.56 -0.17 -14.07
CA PHE A 310 2.54 0.35 -14.99
C PHE A 310 2.73 -0.21 -16.39
N TYR A 311 1.67 -0.18 -17.20
CA TYR A 311 1.76 -0.51 -18.61
C TYR A 311 2.19 0.71 -19.43
N SER A 312 3.26 0.57 -20.20
CA SER A 312 3.71 1.59 -21.14
C SER A 312 3.11 1.34 -22.52
N ASN A 313 2.24 2.25 -22.98
CA ASN A 313 1.72 2.21 -24.36
C ASN A 313 2.83 2.37 -25.40
N TYR A 314 3.89 3.11 -25.07
CA TYR A 314 5.02 3.34 -25.94
C TYR A 314 5.81 2.03 -26.19
N LEU A 315 6.18 1.34 -25.11
CA LEU A 315 6.93 0.09 -25.19
C LEU A 315 6.03 -1.11 -25.50
N ARG A 316 4.72 -0.97 -25.27
CA ARG A 316 3.74 -2.04 -25.19
C ARG A 316 4.16 -3.14 -24.20
N LYS A 317 4.68 -2.73 -23.05
CA LYS A 317 5.23 -3.60 -22.00
C LYS A 317 4.85 -3.07 -20.62
N TYR A 318 4.76 -3.96 -19.64
CA TYR A 318 4.77 -3.54 -18.24
C TYR A 318 6.18 -3.09 -17.87
N VAL A 319 6.26 -1.95 -17.19
CA VAL A 319 7.49 -1.33 -16.70
C VAL A 319 7.43 -1.34 -15.19
N ILE A 320 8.49 -1.87 -14.56
CA ILE A 320 8.71 -1.73 -13.12
C ILE A 320 9.73 -0.62 -12.92
N ILE A 321 9.35 0.41 -12.18
CA ILE A 321 10.29 1.41 -11.68
C ILE A 321 10.71 0.99 -10.29
N CYS A 322 12.00 0.74 -10.15
CA CYS A 322 12.59 0.44 -8.86
C CYS A 322 13.15 1.73 -8.26
N THR A 323 12.77 2.00 -7.01
CA THR A 323 13.41 3.08 -6.27
C THR A 323 14.68 2.54 -5.62
N ALA A 324 15.78 3.26 -5.81
CA ALA A 324 16.91 3.15 -4.90
C ALA A 324 16.69 4.21 -3.83
N TYR A 325 16.46 3.78 -2.58
CA TYR A 325 16.46 4.70 -1.46
C TYR A 325 17.88 5.25 -1.30
N MET A 326 18.06 6.55 -1.51
CA MET A 326 19.33 7.23 -1.28
C MET A 326 19.11 8.33 -0.26
N HIS A 327 19.66 8.15 0.94
CA HIS A 327 19.68 9.18 1.96
C HIS A 327 20.68 10.26 1.55
N PHE A 328 20.21 11.43 1.13
CA PHE A 328 21.09 12.58 0.93
C PHE A 328 21.19 13.36 2.24
N THR A 329 22.21 13.08 3.04
CA THR A 329 22.66 14.06 4.04
C THR A 329 23.34 15.20 3.28
N LYS A 330 22.68 16.35 3.17
CA LYS A 330 23.43 17.59 2.88
C LYS A 330 24.23 17.90 4.14
N MET A 331 25.55 17.66 4.09
CA MET A 331 26.47 18.32 5.00
C MET A 331 26.51 19.80 4.61
N ASP A 332 25.61 20.63 5.17
CA ASP A 332 25.76 22.09 5.27
C ASP A 332 24.61 22.69 6.11
N GLY A 333 24.80 22.73 7.43
CA GLY A 333 24.50 23.84 8.36
C GLY A 333 23.18 24.65 8.33
N ALA A 334 22.11 24.25 7.65
CA ALA A 334 20.84 24.98 7.65
C ALA A 334 19.64 24.07 7.91
N LEU A 335 18.71 24.58 8.72
CA LEU A 335 17.53 23.92 9.28
C LEU A 335 16.72 23.08 8.28
N ASP A 336 16.32 21.93 8.82
CA ASP A 336 15.83 20.72 8.17
C ASP A 336 14.42 20.87 7.58
N THR A 337 14.31 20.63 6.28
CA THR A 337 13.07 20.18 5.63
C THR A 337 13.47 18.96 4.81
N GLY A 338 13.34 17.77 5.42
CA GLY A 338 13.67 16.50 4.80
C GLY A 338 12.85 16.24 3.54
N ALA A 339 13.36 16.70 2.39
CA ALA A 339 12.75 16.43 1.10
C ALA A 339 13.18 15.05 0.58
N MET A 340 12.23 14.13 0.46
CA MET A 340 12.42 12.83 -0.18
C MET A 340 12.69 13.03 -1.67
N ARG A 341 13.92 12.72 -2.13
CA ARG A 341 14.25 12.72 -3.57
C ARG A 341 14.26 11.31 -4.11
N ILE A 342 13.27 10.97 -4.90
CA ILE A 342 13.19 9.69 -5.61
C ILE A 342 14.19 9.71 -6.77
N ARG A 343 15.14 8.77 -6.78
CA ARG A 343 15.91 8.42 -7.98
C ARG A 343 15.27 7.18 -8.59
N SER A 344 14.60 7.35 -9.72
CA SER A 344 14.05 6.23 -10.50
C SER A 344 15.08 5.79 -11.55
N THR A 345 15.41 4.51 -11.53
CA THR A 345 16.11 3.85 -12.64
C THR A 345 15.05 3.07 -13.41
N LEU A 346 14.84 3.40 -14.69
CA LEU A 346 14.07 2.53 -15.58
C LEU A 346 14.98 1.34 -15.92
N LEU A 347 14.53 0.12 -15.61
CA LEU A 347 15.21 -1.13 -15.98
C LEU A 347 14.60 -1.72 -17.24
#